data_AF-S7WGK0-F1
#
_entry.id   AF-S7WGK0-F1
#
_cell.length_a   1.000
_cell.length_b   1.000
_cell.length_c   1.000
_cell.angle_alpha   90.00
_cell.angle_beta   90.00
_cell.angle_gamma   90.00
#
_symmetry.space_group_name_H-M   'P 1'
#
loop_
_entity.id
_entity.type
_entity.pdbx_description
1 polymer ?
#
loop_
_entity_poly.entity_id
_entity_poly.type
_entity_poly.pdbx_seq_one_letter_code
_entity_poly.pdbx_strand_id
1 'polypeptide(L)'
;MTNHPPLKTLIIEKFGASAYFEDGQLNRQYLADIVFSDPDKTALINSLVHPAVGEDFKSWALGQHSKYVLKEAALLFETGSYKALDYTIHVTASEKIRIERIKSRDPKRSTEQIKQIIKKQLTDEEKTSSLVILFPTMNQLS
;
A
#
# COMPACT_ATOMS: atom_id res chain seq x y z
N MET A 1 10.44 -2.67 9.41
CA MET A 1 10.90 -4.07 9.23
C MET A 1 12.38 -4.24 9.53
N THR A 2 13.29 -3.39 9.03
CA THR A 2 14.72 -3.47 9.39
C THR A 2 15.01 -2.75 10.73
N ASN A 3 14.45 -1.56 10.91
CA ASN A 3 14.74 -0.68 12.06
C ASN A 3 13.78 -0.90 13.25
N HIS A 4 13.14 -2.06 13.34
CA HIS A 4 12.18 -2.39 14.39
C HIS A 4 12.53 -3.77 14.97
N PRO A 5 13.43 -3.85 15.98
CA PRO A 5 13.99 -5.12 16.45
C PRO A 5 12.95 -6.18 16.83
N PRO A 6 11.84 -5.85 17.54
CA PRO A 6 10.81 -6.85 17.85
C PRO A 6 10.15 -7.45 16.60
N LEU A 7 9.94 -6.62 15.56
CA LEU A 7 9.33 -7.08 14.31
C LEU A 7 10.31 -7.95 13.51
N LYS A 8 11.60 -7.60 13.54
CA LYS A 8 12.65 -8.39 12.90
C LYS A 8 12.73 -9.80 13.50
N THR A 9 12.69 -9.91 14.82
CA THR A 9 12.66 -11.22 15.51
C THR A 9 11.44 -12.04 15.09
N LEU A 10 10.24 -11.46 15.12
CA LEU A 10 9.01 -12.16 14.72
C LEU A 10 9.06 -12.62 13.26
N ILE A 11 9.60 -11.81 12.34
CA ILE A 11 9.75 -12.20 10.94
C ILE A 11 10.75 -13.36 10.81
N ILE A 12 11.87 -13.32 11.51
CA ILE A 12 12.86 -14.43 11.50
C ILE A 12 12.24 -15.71 12.06
N GLU A 13 11.47 -15.63 13.14
CA GLU A 13 10.79 -16.78 13.74
C GLU A 13 9.75 -17.42 12.81
N LYS A 14 9.00 -16.61 12.05
CA LYS A 14 7.90 -17.09 11.20
C LYS A 14 8.32 -17.45 9.77
N PHE A 15 9.35 -16.79 9.25
CA PHE A 15 9.76 -16.92 7.84
C PHE A 15 11.21 -17.43 7.69
N GLY A 16 11.92 -17.67 8.78
CA GLY A 16 13.28 -18.19 8.79
C GLY A 16 14.35 -17.10 8.72
N ALA A 17 15.60 -17.48 9.05
CA ALA A 17 16.74 -16.57 9.07
C ALA A 17 17.02 -15.91 7.71
N SER A 18 16.73 -16.62 6.61
CA SER A 18 16.91 -16.13 5.24
C SER A 18 16.01 -14.95 4.85
N ALA A 19 15.04 -14.59 5.71
CA ALA A 19 14.27 -13.36 5.58
C ALA A 19 15.13 -12.09 5.70
N TYR A 20 16.34 -12.21 6.26
CA TYR A 20 17.33 -11.13 6.34
C TYR A 20 18.68 -11.59 5.81
N PHE A 21 19.42 -10.67 5.21
CA PHE A 21 20.82 -10.87 4.86
C PHE A 21 21.71 -10.76 6.12
N GLU A 22 22.97 -11.21 6.00
CA GLU A 22 23.95 -11.15 7.10
C GLU A 22 24.24 -9.72 7.56
N ASP A 23 24.15 -8.74 6.65
CA ASP A 23 24.25 -7.31 6.96
C ASP A 23 23.03 -6.74 7.70
N GLY A 24 22.02 -7.58 7.95
CA GLY A 24 20.81 -7.26 8.67
C GLY A 24 19.72 -6.60 7.82
N GLN A 25 19.92 -6.41 6.51
CA GLN A 25 18.90 -5.91 5.60
C GLN A 25 17.84 -6.97 5.28
N LEU A 26 16.62 -6.51 4.98
CA LEU A 26 15.51 -7.38 4.64
C LEU A 26 15.71 -8.01 3.26
N ASN A 27 15.65 -9.34 3.18
CA ASN A 27 15.64 -10.06 1.91
C ASN A 27 14.23 -10.05 1.31
N ARG A 28 13.91 -8.96 0.62
CA ARG A 28 12.58 -8.73 0.02
C ARG A 28 12.21 -9.79 -1.00
N GLN A 29 13.17 -10.28 -1.78
CA GLN A 29 12.92 -11.29 -2.80
C GLN A 29 12.51 -12.61 -2.16
N TYR A 30 13.29 -13.09 -1.19
CA TYR A 30 12.97 -14.32 -0.45
C TYR A 30 11.60 -14.26 0.22
N LEU A 31 11.30 -13.14 0.90
CA LEU A 31 9.99 -12.97 1.51
C LEU A 31 8.88 -12.93 0.47
N ALA A 32 9.05 -12.21 -0.64
CA ALA A 32 8.07 -12.15 -1.73
C ALA A 32 7.75 -13.54 -2.28
N ASP A 33 8.78 -14.36 -2.54
CA ASP A 33 8.61 -15.71 -3.09
C ASP A 33 7.79 -16.62 -2.15
N ILE A 34 7.98 -16.46 -0.84
CA ILE A 34 7.28 -17.24 0.18
C ILE A 34 5.86 -16.73 0.45
N VAL A 35 5.68 -15.42 0.54
CA VAL A 35 4.37 -14.85 0.90
C VAL A 35 3.43 -14.88 -0.28
N PHE A 36 3.89 -14.58 -1.50
CA PHE A 36 3.02 -14.56 -2.67
C PHE A 36 2.64 -15.95 -3.19
N SER A 37 3.34 -16.99 -2.76
CA SER A 37 2.96 -18.39 -3.06
C SER A 37 1.92 -18.96 -2.10
N ASP A 38 1.64 -18.30 -0.97
CA ASP A 38 0.81 -18.83 0.10
C ASP A 38 -0.06 -17.72 0.75
N PRO A 39 -1.39 -17.74 0.52
CA PRO A 39 -2.32 -16.76 1.10
C PRO A 39 -2.25 -16.63 2.63
N ASP A 40 -2.01 -17.73 3.34
CA ASP A 40 -1.94 -17.72 4.81
C ASP A 40 -0.67 -17.02 5.28
N LYS A 41 0.44 -17.22 4.56
CA LYS A 41 1.69 -16.49 4.82
C LYS A 41 1.59 -15.01 4.46
N THR A 42 0.85 -14.67 3.40
CA THR A 42 0.50 -13.28 3.09
C THR A 42 -0.29 -12.65 4.24
N ALA A 43 -1.31 -13.34 4.76
CA ALA A 43 -2.08 -12.84 5.90
C ALA A 43 -1.22 -12.68 7.16
N LEU A 44 -0.33 -13.65 7.43
CA LEU A 44 0.57 -13.63 8.58
C LEU A 44 1.58 -12.48 8.50
N ILE A 45 2.25 -12.27 7.37
CA ILE A 45 3.23 -11.17 7.28
C ILE A 45 2.52 -9.82 7.40
N ASN A 46 1.34 -9.68 6.80
CA ASN A 46 0.55 -8.46 6.88
C ASN A 46 0.11 -8.16 8.31
N SER A 47 -0.30 -9.16 9.09
CA SER A 47 -0.70 -8.97 10.49
C SER A 47 0.46 -8.52 11.40
N LEU A 48 1.70 -8.88 11.06
CA LEU A 48 2.90 -8.40 11.76
C LEU A 48 3.32 -6.99 11.30
N VAL A 49 3.26 -6.72 10.00
CA VAL A 49 3.80 -5.49 9.42
C VAL A 49 2.86 -4.30 9.59
N HIS A 50 1.53 -4.48 9.43
CA HIS A 50 0.58 -3.37 9.47
C HIS A 50 0.57 -2.61 10.82
N PRO A 51 0.56 -3.27 12.00
CA PRO A 51 0.63 -2.56 13.27
C PRO A 51 1.91 -1.74 13.41
N ALA A 52 3.06 -2.33 13.11
CA ALA A 52 4.36 -1.66 13.23
C ALA A 52 4.50 -0.46 12.29
N VAL A 53 3.99 -0.56 11.06
CA VAL A 53 3.95 0.59 10.12
C VAL A 53 3.01 1.68 10.62
N GLY A 54 1.90 1.31 11.26
CA GLY A 54 0.97 2.26 11.89
C GLY A 54 1.62 3.05 13.03
N GLU A 55 2.35 2.37 13.91
CA GLU A 55 3.07 2.99 15.04
C GLU A 55 4.22 3.88 14.58
N ASP A 56 4.98 3.43 13.58
CA ASP A 56 6.05 4.21 12.96
C ASP A 56 5.52 5.51 12.34
N PHE A 57 4.42 5.42 11.59
CA PHE A 57 3.74 6.60 11.04
C PHE A 57 3.26 7.54 12.13
N LYS A 58 2.64 7.02 13.20
CA LYS A 58 2.16 7.85 14.31
C LYS A 58 3.31 8.60 14.99
N SER A 59 4.42 7.90 15.23
CA SER A 59 5.62 8.49 15.83
C SER A 59 6.23 9.56 14.93
N TRP A 60 6.35 9.29 13.63
CA TRP A 60 6.80 10.26 12.64
C TRP A 60 5.91 11.50 12.57
N ALA A 61 4.58 11.30 12.58
CA ALA A 61 3.60 12.38 12.49
C ALA A 61 3.64 13.32 13.70
N LEU A 62 3.87 12.80 14.91
CA LEU A 62 4.02 13.60 16.14
C LEU A 62 5.24 14.53 16.10
N GLY A 63 6.26 14.21 15.29
CA GLY A 63 7.43 15.04 15.11
C GLY A 63 7.28 16.13 14.04
N GLN A 64 6.14 16.23 13.37
CA GLN A 64 5.92 17.22 12.30
C GLN A 64 5.35 18.53 12.87
N HIS A 65 5.77 19.66 12.29
CA HIS A 65 5.31 20.99 12.68
C HIS A 65 4.34 21.63 11.65
N SER A 66 4.00 20.92 10.57
CA SER A 66 3.07 21.39 9.56
C SER A 66 1.62 21.36 10.08
N LYS A 67 0.74 22.16 9.46
CA LYS A 67 -0.69 22.19 9.83
C LYS A 67 -1.40 20.86 9.55
N TYR A 68 -0.88 20.07 8.62
CA TYR A 68 -1.36 18.74 8.26
C TYR A 68 -0.21 17.90 7.71
N VAL A 69 -0.41 16.59 7.68
CA VAL A 69 0.48 15.62 7.02
C VAL A 69 -0.34 14.80 6.03
N LEU A 70 0.29 14.32 4.96
CA LEU A 70 -0.35 13.45 3.98
C LEU A 70 0.18 12.03 4.13
N LYS A 71 -0.74 11.08 4.36
CA LYS A 71 -0.44 9.65 4.37
C LYS A 71 -0.90 9.06 3.04
N GLU A 72 0.04 8.76 2.15
CA GLU A 72 -0.25 8.06 0.90
C GLU A 72 -0.17 6.54 1.10
N ALA A 73 -1.23 5.83 0.73
CA ALA A 73 -1.22 4.36 0.69
C ALA A 73 -2.13 3.86 -0.43
N ALA A 74 -1.63 2.93 -1.25
CA ALA A 74 -2.39 2.38 -2.37
C ALA A 74 -3.60 1.53 -1.95
N LEU A 75 -3.58 0.98 -0.73
CA LEU A 75 -4.62 0.11 -0.16
C LEU A 75 -5.24 0.73 1.11
N LEU A 76 -5.38 2.05 1.12
CA LEU A 76 -5.82 2.80 2.30
C LEU A 76 -7.21 2.35 2.79
N PHE A 77 -8.11 2.08 1.85
CA PHE A 77 -9.49 1.66 2.13
C PHE A 77 -9.57 0.16 2.44
N GLU A 78 -8.91 -0.66 1.63
CA GLU A 78 -8.89 -2.12 1.73
C GLU A 78 -8.29 -2.59 3.06
N THR A 79 -7.32 -1.87 3.61
CA THR A 79 -6.70 -2.17 4.91
C THR A 79 -7.43 -1.55 6.10
N GLY A 80 -8.46 -0.73 5.87
CA GLY A 80 -9.13 0.04 6.92
C GLY A 80 -8.29 1.17 7.52
N SER A 81 -7.09 1.44 6.98
CA SER A 81 -6.16 2.44 7.50
C SER A 81 -6.71 3.87 7.47
N TYR A 82 -7.67 4.15 6.59
CA TYR A 82 -8.36 5.45 6.53
C TYR A 82 -9.07 5.83 7.83
N LYS A 83 -9.48 4.84 8.65
CA LYS A 83 -10.20 5.08 9.92
C LYS A 83 -9.36 5.80 10.97
N ALA A 84 -8.04 5.81 10.81
CA ALA A 84 -7.12 6.51 11.69
C ALA A 84 -6.76 7.92 11.18
N LEU A 85 -7.42 8.41 10.13
CA LEU A 85 -7.18 9.73 9.52
C LEU A 85 -8.35 10.66 9.79
N ASP A 86 -8.07 11.96 9.92
CA ASP A 86 -9.10 12.99 10.08
C ASP A 86 -9.91 13.19 8.79
N TYR A 87 -9.23 13.13 7.64
CA TYR A 87 -9.80 13.32 6.31
C TYR A 87 -9.20 12.33 5.33
N THR A 88 -9.99 11.91 4.34
CA THR A 88 -9.50 11.08 3.23
C THR A 88 -9.66 11.84 1.91
N ILE A 89 -8.64 11.75 1.06
CA ILE A 89 -8.66 12.34 -0.29
C ILE A 89 -8.65 11.20 -1.29
N HIS A 90 -9.69 11.11 -2.12
CA HIS A 90 -9.76 10.12 -3.20
C HIS A 90 -9.58 10.83 -4.54
N VAL A 91 -8.49 10.50 -5.22
CA VAL A 91 -8.21 11.02 -6.55
C VAL A 91 -8.73 10.01 -7.56
N THR A 92 -9.70 10.42 -8.38
CA THR A 92 -10.31 9.54 -9.39
C THR A 92 -10.18 10.11 -10.80
N ALA A 93 -10.38 9.23 -11.78
CA ALA A 93 -10.49 9.53 -13.19
C ALA A 93 -11.33 8.42 -13.85
N SER A 94 -11.91 8.71 -15.01
CA SER A 94 -12.65 7.69 -15.77
C SER A 94 -11.75 6.48 -16.07
N GLU A 95 -12.34 5.29 -16.15
CA GLU A 95 -11.59 4.06 -16.46
C GLU A 95 -10.74 4.22 -17.73
N LYS A 96 -11.27 4.89 -18.75
CA LYS A 96 -10.55 5.23 -19.98
C LYS A 96 -9.24 5.99 -19.70
N ILE A 97 -9.31 7.08 -18.94
CA ILE A 97 -8.13 7.89 -18.59
C ILE A 97 -7.13 7.07 -17.77
N ARG A 98 -7.62 6.25 -16.82
CA ARG A 98 -6.76 5.38 -16.01
C ARG A 98 -6.00 4.38 -16.89
N ILE A 99 -6.68 3.74 -17.84
CA ILE A 99 -6.06 2.81 -18.79
C ILE A 99 -5.02 3.51 -19.66
N GLU A 100 -5.35 4.68 -20.22
CA GLU A 100 -4.44 5.48 -21.05
C GLU A 100 -3.15 5.84 -20.29
N ARG A 101 -3.26 6.32 -19.05
CA ARG A 101 -2.10 6.65 -18.20
C ARG A 101 -1.24 5.44 -17.85
N ILE A 102 -1.87 4.30 -17.53
CA ILE A 102 -1.12 3.08 -17.21
C ILE A 102 -0.38 2.57 -18.46
N LYS A 103 -1.00 2.59 -19.64
CA LYS A 103 -0.32 2.23 -20.89
C LYS A 103 0.82 3.16 -21.26
N SER A 104 0.65 4.47 -21.03
CA SER A 104 1.71 5.45 -21.27
C SER A 104 2.92 5.20 -20.36
N ARG A 105 2.69 4.88 -19.09
CA ARG A 105 3.75 4.59 -18.11
C ARG A 105 4.36 3.19 -18.24
N ASP A 106 3.54 2.20 -18.59
CA ASP A 106 3.95 0.79 -18.75
C ASP A 106 3.34 0.20 -20.03
N PRO A 107 3.99 0.40 -21.18
CA PRO A 107 3.47 -0.02 -22.49
C PRO A 107 3.44 -1.54 -22.67
N LYS A 108 4.10 -2.31 -21.79
CA LYS A 108 4.14 -3.78 -21.88
C LYS A 108 2.87 -4.43 -21.32
N ARG A 109 2.09 -3.73 -20.50
CA ARG A 109 0.84 -4.26 -19.96
C ARG A 109 -0.29 -4.21 -20.97
N SER A 110 -1.00 -5.32 -21.16
CA SER A 110 -2.20 -5.36 -21.98
C SER A 110 -3.37 -4.61 -21.32
N THR A 111 -4.34 -4.18 -22.12
CA THR A 111 -5.57 -3.56 -21.60
C THR A 111 -6.29 -4.48 -20.61
N GLU A 112 -6.30 -5.78 -20.90
CA GLU A 112 -6.95 -6.82 -20.11
C GLU A 112 -6.27 -6.95 -18.75
N GLN A 113 -4.93 -6.97 -18.71
CA GLN A 113 -4.17 -6.99 -17.45
C GLN A 113 -4.46 -5.75 -16.61
N ILE A 114 -4.53 -4.57 -17.24
CA ILE A 114 -4.86 -3.32 -16.54
C ILE A 114 -6.27 -3.38 -15.95
N LYS A 115 -7.26 -3.85 -16.72
CA LYS A 115 -8.64 -4.02 -16.23
C LYS A 115 -8.73 -5.01 -15.07
N GLN A 116 -7.97 -6.10 -15.10
CA GLN A 116 -7.92 -7.05 -13.98
C GLN A 116 -7.34 -6.41 -12.71
N ILE A 117 -6.34 -5.55 -12.82
CA ILE A 117 -5.80 -4.80 -11.67
C ILE A 117 -6.85 -3.83 -11.13
N ILE A 118 -7.54 -3.08 -12.00
CA ILE A 118 -8.58 -2.13 -11.61
C ILE A 118 -9.71 -2.85 -10.85
N LYS A 119 -10.15 -4.02 -11.33
CA LYS A 119 -11.22 -4.83 -10.71
C LYS A 119 -10.89 -5.36 -9.32
N LYS A 120 -9.62 -5.41 -8.93
CA LYS A 120 -9.20 -5.85 -7.58
C LYS A 120 -9.28 -4.73 -6.53
N GLN A 121 -9.52 -3.50 -6.95
CA GLN A 121 -9.66 -2.34 -6.06
C GLN A 121 -11.13 -2.11 -5.76
N LEU A 122 -11.42 -1.54 -4.58
CA LEU A 122 -12.78 -1.10 -4.27
C LEU A 122 -13.29 -0.08 -5.29
N THR A 123 -14.59 -0.12 -5.58
CA THR A 123 -15.22 0.83 -6.50
C THR A 123 -15.18 2.24 -5.93
N ASP A 124 -15.35 3.25 -6.79
CA ASP A 124 -15.41 4.64 -6.33
C ASP A 124 -16.62 4.85 -5.39
N GLU A 125 -17.73 4.15 -5.60
CA GLU A 125 -18.90 4.20 -4.71
C GLU A 125 -18.56 3.66 -3.31
N GLU A 126 -17.85 2.55 -3.22
CA GLU A 126 -17.43 1.95 -1.94
C GLU A 126 -16.47 2.86 -1.17
N LYS A 127 -15.59 3.56 -1.89
CA LYS A 127 -14.62 4.51 -1.31
C LYS A 127 -15.27 5.79 -0.79
N THR A 128 -16.40 6.21 -1.37
CA THR A 128 -17.07 7.50 -1.06
C THR A 128 -17.95 7.44 0.20
N SER A 129 -18.00 6.29 0.91
CA SER A 129 -18.77 6.14 2.16
C SER A 129 -18.21 6.91 3.36
N SER A 130 -17.00 7.45 3.24
CA SER A 130 -16.34 8.33 4.23
C SER A 130 -16.21 9.75 3.65
N LEU A 131 -15.92 10.77 4.47
CA LEU A 131 -15.68 12.13 3.98
C LEU A 131 -14.47 12.12 3.02
N VAL A 132 -14.79 12.09 1.73
CA VAL A 132 -13.86 11.97 0.63
C VAL A 132 -13.91 13.24 -0.20
N ILE A 133 -12.79 13.95 -0.28
CA ILE A 133 -12.65 15.03 -1.26
C ILE A 133 -12.31 14.37 -2.60
N LEU A 134 -13.24 14.45 -3.54
CA LEU A 134 -13.06 13.94 -4.90
C LEU A 134 -12.26 14.95 -5.73
N PHE A 135 -11.08 14.55 -6.17
CA PHE A 135 -10.31 15.30 -7.17
C PHE A 135 -10.38 14.59 -8.53
N PRO A 136 -11.30 15.00 -9.41
CA PRO A 136 -11.31 14.49 -10.78
C PRO A 136 -10.10 15.06 -11.52
N THR A 137 -9.16 14.20 -11.87
CA THR A 137 -8.00 14.62 -12.66
C THR A 137 -8.39 14.69 -14.13
N MET A 138 -8.72 15.88 -14.63
CA MET A 138 -8.88 16.11 -16.08
C MET A 138 -7.54 15.97 -16.80
N ASN A 139 -7.56 15.67 -18.10
CA ASN A 139 -6.36 15.61 -18.92
C ASN A 139 -5.65 16.98 -18.91
N GLN A 140 -4.52 17.08 -18.21
CA GLN A 140 -3.44 17.95 -18.64
C GLN A 140 -2.50 17.08 -19.48
N LEU A 141 -2.85 16.92 -20.75
CA LEU A 141 -1.89 16.59 -21.78
C LEU A 141 -1.31 17.93 -22.24
N SER A 142 -0.15 18.29 -21.70
CA SER A 142 0.77 19.26 -22.30
C SER A 142 2.00 18.52 -22.76
#